data_AF-A0A1W9MWQ3-F1
#
_entry.id   AF-A0A1W9MWQ3-F1
#
_cell.length_a   1.000
_cell.length_b   1.000
_cell.length_c   1.000
_cell.angle_alpha   90.00
_cell.angle_beta   90.00
_cell.angle_gamma   90.00
#
_symmetry.space_group_name_H-M   'P 1'
#
loop_
_entity.id
_entity.type
_entity.pdbx_description
1 polymer ?
#
loop_
_entity_poly.entity_id
_entity_poly.type
_entity_poly.pdbx_seq_one_letter_code
_entity_poly.pdbx_strand_id
1 'polypeptide(L)'
;MKSERQMKHIFISALVMVLIAEGCKQDREQNAKAFSPWSIGIYTGASPFDLKSSEGIKNPVLTAADVSDVPATFIADPFMVRKGTSWYMFFEVLNAANNQGDIGFAESSDGFHWHYGKIVLDEDFHLSYPYIFKYENDYYLIPESNEVKAVRLYRAVEFPTKWRFESRLLKGERFSDNSVFYDNQRWLLFTETSSKPH
;
A
#
# COMPACT_ATOMS: atom_id res chain seq x y z
N MET A 1 40.53 -2.94 17.85
CA MET A 1 39.62 -1.85 17.43
C MET A 1 39.21 -2.06 15.98
N LYS A 2 38.11 -2.78 15.74
CA LYS A 2 37.30 -2.71 14.52
C LYS A 2 35.89 -3.08 14.98
N SER A 3 35.00 -2.09 14.94
CA SER A 3 33.69 -2.14 15.57
C SER A 3 32.77 -3.08 14.83
N GLU A 4 32.10 -3.95 15.59
CA GLU A 4 30.92 -4.68 15.16
C GLU A 4 29.87 -3.68 14.69
N ARG A 5 29.58 -3.69 13.38
CA ARG A 5 28.45 -2.96 12.83
C ARG A 5 27.20 -3.69 13.28
N GLN A 6 26.46 -3.06 14.19
CA GLN A 6 25.13 -3.48 14.59
C GLN A 6 24.27 -3.80 13.36
N MET A 7 23.87 -5.07 13.24
CA MET A 7 22.72 -5.47 12.44
C MET A 7 21.48 -4.80 13.03
N LYS A 8 21.10 -3.66 12.47
CA LYS A 8 19.77 -3.08 12.70
C LYS A 8 18.76 -3.99 12.01
N HIS A 9 17.94 -4.64 12.81
CA HIS A 9 16.86 -5.51 12.37
C HIS A 9 16.01 -4.81 11.31
N ILE A 10 15.98 -5.39 10.11
CA ILE A 10 14.99 -5.05 9.08
C ILE A 10 13.74 -5.84 9.49
N PHE A 11 12.78 -5.15 10.11
CA PHE A 11 11.45 -5.71 10.30
C PHE A 11 10.71 -5.65 8.97
N ILE A 12 10.62 -6.80 8.30
CA ILE A 12 9.67 -7.00 7.19
C ILE A 12 8.35 -7.35 7.84
N SER A 13 7.49 -6.34 8.01
CA SER A 13 6.08 -6.59 8.27
C SER A 13 5.38 -6.79 6.92
N ALA A 14 5.61 -7.95 6.31
CA ALA A 14 4.68 -8.45 5.30
C ALA A 14 3.49 -9.02 6.08
N LEU A 15 2.50 -8.17 6.35
CA LEU A 15 1.22 -8.65 6.85
C LEU A 15 0.50 -9.28 5.66
N VAL A 16 0.24 -10.58 5.76
CA VAL A 16 -0.61 -11.32 4.82
C VAL A 16 -2.01 -10.73 4.91
N MET A 17 -2.46 -10.15 3.80
CA MET A 17 -3.82 -9.65 3.62
C MET A 17 -4.72 -10.82 3.22
N VAL A 18 -5.79 -11.05 3.98
CA VAL A 18 -6.88 -11.94 3.54
C VAL A 18 -7.86 -11.09 2.73
N LEU A 19 -7.90 -11.33 1.42
CA LEU A 19 -8.89 -10.79 0.51
C LEU A 19 -10.24 -11.48 0.79
N ILE A 20 -11.21 -10.77 1.37
CA ILE A 20 -12.59 -11.26 1.43
C ILE A 20 -13.42 -10.46 0.43
N ALA A 21 -13.63 -11.04 -0.75
CA ALA A 21 -14.70 -10.66 -1.66
C ALA A 21 -15.90 -11.57 -1.38
N GLU A 22 -16.79 -11.18 -0.47
CA GLU A 22 -18.09 -11.85 -0.31
C GLU A 22 -19.05 -11.38 -1.41
N GLY A 23 -18.98 -12.04 -2.56
CA GLY A 23 -19.98 -11.93 -3.62
C GLY A 23 -21.00 -13.06 -3.55
N CYS A 24 -22.02 -12.94 -2.70
CA CYS A 24 -23.18 -13.85 -2.78
C CYS A 24 -24.10 -13.35 -3.89
N LYS A 25 -24.18 -14.10 -4.99
CA LYS A 25 -25.20 -13.90 -6.04
C LYS A 25 -26.57 -14.23 -5.44
N GLN A 26 -27.36 -13.21 -5.12
CA GLN A 26 -28.79 -13.12 -5.41
C GLN A 26 -29.30 -11.73 -4.98
N ASP A 27 -30.27 -11.19 -5.69
CA ASP A 27 -31.05 -9.97 -5.39
C ASP A 27 -30.49 -8.63 -5.92
N ARG A 28 -30.53 -8.53 -7.25
CA ARG A 28 -30.67 -7.24 -7.95
C ARG A 28 -32.11 -6.74 -7.75
N GLU A 29 -32.27 -5.72 -6.93
CA GLU A 29 -33.02 -4.48 -7.21
C GLU A 29 -33.35 -3.78 -5.88
N GLN A 30 -33.10 -2.47 -5.84
CA GLN A 30 -33.51 -1.52 -4.79
C GLN A 30 -32.64 -1.42 -3.52
N ASN A 31 -31.39 -0.95 -3.70
CA ASN A 31 -30.74 0.10 -2.89
C ASN A 31 -29.28 0.23 -3.35
N ALA A 32 -29.04 1.02 -4.40
CA ALA A 32 -27.68 1.25 -4.90
C ALA A 32 -26.93 2.28 -4.02
N LYS A 33 -26.74 1.99 -2.73
CA LYS A 33 -25.48 2.40 -2.11
C LYS A 33 -24.45 1.48 -2.75
N ALA A 34 -23.61 2.04 -3.62
CA ALA A 34 -22.53 1.30 -4.26
C ALA A 34 -21.74 0.57 -3.15
N PHE A 35 -21.89 -0.75 -3.10
CA PHE A 35 -21.06 -1.59 -2.26
C PHE A 35 -19.65 -1.42 -2.80
N SER A 36 -18.76 -0.78 -2.04
CA SER A 36 -17.34 -0.81 -2.33
C SER A 36 -16.84 -2.20 -1.98
N PRO A 37 -16.44 -3.04 -2.95
CA PRO A 37 -16.10 -4.43 -2.66
C PRO A 37 -14.74 -4.56 -1.96
N TRP A 38 -13.90 -3.52 -2.00
CA TRP A 38 -12.55 -3.54 -1.42
C TRP A 38 -12.43 -2.63 -0.21
N SER A 39 -11.88 -3.21 0.87
CA SER A 39 -11.63 -2.54 2.15
C SER A 39 -10.41 -3.18 2.81
N ILE A 40 -9.87 -2.54 3.85
CA ILE A 40 -8.66 -3.00 4.52
C ILE A 40 -9.02 -3.57 5.89
N GLY A 41 -8.56 -4.79 6.16
CA GLY A 41 -8.66 -5.43 7.46
C GLY A 41 -7.29 -5.74 8.07
N ILE A 42 -7.24 -5.86 9.40
CA ILE A 42 -6.06 -6.27 10.16
C ILE A 42 -6.30 -7.65 10.78
N TYR A 43 -5.31 -8.51 10.62
CA TYR A 43 -5.23 -9.83 11.23
C TYR A 43 -3.88 -9.94 11.95
N THR A 44 -3.80 -10.80 12.96
CA THR A 44 -2.56 -11.04 13.71
C THR A 44 -2.32 -12.51 13.92
N GLY A 45 -1.06 -12.90 14.05
CA GLY A 45 -0.68 -14.29 14.17
C GLY A 45 0.75 -14.45 14.65
N ALA A 46 1.08 -15.65 15.15
CA ALA A 46 2.46 -16.01 15.47
C ALA A 46 3.29 -16.25 14.20
N SER A 47 2.63 -16.50 13.07
CA SER A 47 3.27 -16.69 11.77
C SER A 47 2.34 -16.27 10.61
N PRO A 48 2.87 -16.10 9.39
CA PRO A 48 2.06 -15.86 8.19
C PRO A 48 1.03 -16.96 7.87
N PHE A 49 1.18 -18.16 8.46
CA PHE A 49 0.30 -19.31 8.23
C PHE A 49 -0.75 -19.52 9.34
N ASP A 50 -0.70 -18.71 10.40
CA ASP A 50 -1.57 -18.82 11.57
C ASP A 50 -2.10 -17.43 11.96
N LEU A 51 -2.98 -16.90 11.11
CA LEU A 51 -3.57 -15.58 11.26
C LEU A 51 -5.00 -15.70 11.76
N LYS A 52 -5.37 -14.81 12.66
CA LYS A 52 -6.72 -14.69 13.21
C LYS A 52 -7.11 -13.24 13.38
N SER A 53 -8.41 -12.99 13.41
CA SER A 53 -8.94 -11.69 13.82
C SER A 53 -8.42 -11.36 15.21
N SER A 54 -7.94 -10.13 15.39
CA SER A 54 -7.45 -9.66 16.69
C SER A 54 -8.65 -9.41 17.62
N GLU A 55 -8.53 -9.84 18.87
CA GLU A 55 -9.59 -9.63 19.86
C GLU A 55 -9.85 -8.15 20.07
N GLY A 56 -11.12 -7.75 20.06
CA GLY A 56 -11.52 -6.34 20.19
C GLY A 56 -11.38 -5.48 18.92
N ILE A 57 -10.82 -6.02 17.83
CA ILE A 57 -10.69 -5.30 16.55
C ILE A 57 -11.77 -5.77 15.58
N LYS A 58 -12.54 -4.82 15.06
CA LYS A 58 -13.58 -5.09 14.06
C LYS A 58 -13.06 -4.71 12.68
N ASN A 59 -12.98 -5.71 11.80
CA ASN A 59 -12.73 -5.48 10.37
C ASN A 59 -14.02 -5.05 9.64
N PRO A 60 -13.89 -4.29 8.53
CA PRO A 60 -12.66 -3.63 8.07
C PRO A 60 -12.24 -2.47 8.99
N VAL A 61 -10.93 -2.20 9.07
CA VAL A 61 -10.37 -1.07 9.84
C VAL A 61 -10.37 0.24 9.05
N LEU A 62 -10.40 0.16 7.72
CA LEU A 62 -10.55 1.29 6.81
C LEU A 62 -11.40 0.87 5.61
N THR A 63 -12.17 1.81 5.10
CA THR A 63 -13.05 1.68 3.94
C THR A 63 -12.96 2.92 3.06
N ALA A 64 -13.53 2.88 1.86
CA ALA A 64 -13.65 4.07 1.00
C ALA A 64 -14.37 5.24 1.68
N ALA A 65 -15.23 4.99 2.66
CA ALA A 65 -15.95 6.06 3.37
C ALA A 65 -15.05 6.88 4.32
N ASP A 66 -13.85 6.38 4.65
CA ASP A 66 -12.89 7.09 5.49
C ASP A 66 -12.06 8.11 4.71
N VAL A 67 -12.00 7.98 3.38
CA VAL A 67 -11.33 8.93 2.48
C VAL A 67 -12.15 10.22 2.42
N SER A 68 -11.51 11.37 2.69
CA SER A 68 -12.23 12.64 2.91
C SER A 68 -11.86 13.78 1.95
N ASP A 69 -10.81 13.63 1.16
CA ASP A 69 -10.29 14.65 0.23
C ASP A 69 -10.58 14.33 -1.25
N VAL A 70 -10.97 13.09 -1.58
CA VAL A 70 -11.47 12.67 -2.90
C VAL A 70 -12.66 11.72 -2.77
N PRO A 71 -13.58 11.64 -3.77
CA PRO A 71 -14.65 10.67 -3.75
C PRO A 71 -14.10 9.27 -4.05
N ALA A 72 -13.86 8.45 -3.03
CA ALA A 72 -13.32 7.11 -3.21
C ALA A 72 -14.40 6.09 -3.63
N THR A 73 -14.13 5.34 -4.70
CA THR A 73 -14.90 4.16 -5.08
C THR A 73 -14.51 2.97 -4.21
N PHE A 74 -13.21 2.76 -4.01
CA PHE A 74 -12.66 1.72 -3.13
C PHE A 74 -11.28 2.11 -2.60
N ILE A 75 -10.79 1.33 -1.62
CA ILE A 75 -9.39 1.34 -1.20
C ILE A 75 -8.80 -0.09 -1.22
N ALA A 76 -7.52 -0.22 -1.58
CA ALA A 76 -6.87 -1.53 -1.77
C ALA A 76 -5.35 -1.47 -1.52
N ASP A 77 -4.68 -2.64 -1.59
CA ASP A 77 -3.23 -2.79 -1.54
C ASP A 77 -2.51 -2.07 -0.37
N PRO A 78 -2.86 -2.37 0.89
CA PRO A 78 -2.22 -1.76 2.05
C PRO A 78 -0.76 -2.21 2.22
N PHE A 79 0.13 -1.24 2.33
CA PHE A 79 1.52 -1.43 2.73
C PHE A 79 1.83 -0.65 3.99
N MET A 80 2.25 -1.37 5.04
CA MET A 80 2.54 -0.80 6.34
C MET A 80 4.04 -0.58 6.57
N VAL A 81 4.37 0.53 7.22
CA VAL A 81 5.70 0.81 7.74
C VAL A 81 5.64 1.44 9.12
N ARG A 82 6.64 1.15 9.95
CA ARG A 82 6.78 1.73 11.29
C ARG A 82 7.82 2.84 11.31
N LYS A 83 7.52 3.95 11.98
CA LYS A 83 8.46 5.04 12.27
C LYS A 83 8.32 5.46 13.73
N GLY A 84 9.34 5.14 14.53
CA GLY A 84 9.28 5.31 15.98
C GLY A 84 8.21 4.41 16.59
N THR A 85 7.27 4.99 17.32
CA THR A 85 6.14 4.27 17.92
C THR A 85 4.94 4.16 17.00
N SER A 86 4.86 4.99 15.95
CA SER A 86 3.70 5.08 15.06
C SER A 86 3.82 4.16 13.84
N TRP A 87 2.67 3.73 13.36
CA TRP A 87 2.45 3.00 12.12
C TRP A 87 1.86 3.91 11.07
N TYR A 88 2.27 3.67 9.82
CA TYR A 88 1.78 4.34 8.63
C TYR A 88 1.42 3.27 7.62
N MET A 89 0.25 3.40 6.98
CA MET A 89 -0.23 2.50 5.95
C MET A 89 -0.48 3.32 4.69
N PHE A 90 0.15 2.92 3.60
CA PHE A 90 -0.09 3.48 2.27
C PHE A 90 -0.97 2.50 1.50
N PHE A 91 -1.93 3.00 0.71
CA PHE A 91 -2.89 2.16 -0.01
C PHE A 91 -3.39 2.88 -1.26
N GLU A 92 -3.85 2.10 -2.24
CA GLU A 92 -4.55 2.62 -3.40
C GLU A 92 -5.92 3.17 -3.00
N VAL A 93 -6.29 4.30 -3.58
CA VAL A 93 -7.62 4.89 -3.56
C VAL A 93 -8.09 5.02 -5.01
N LEU A 94 -9.14 4.30 -5.40
CA LEU A 94 -9.75 4.54 -6.71
C LEU A 94 -10.64 5.79 -6.64
N ASN A 95 -10.15 6.89 -7.18
CA ASN A 95 -10.83 8.18 -7.21
C ASN A 95 -11.95 8.18 -8.26
N ALA A 96 -13.19 8.33 -7.81
CA ALA A 96 -14.39 8.29 -8.64
C ALA A 96 -14.53 9.53 -9.55
N ALA A 97 -13.81 10.62 -9.27
CA ALA A 97 -13.90 11.84 -10.06
C ALA A 97 -13.23 11.70 -11.43
N ASN A 98 -12.12 10.97 -11.50
CA ASN A 98 -11.30 10.75 -12.69
C ASN A 98 -11.16 9.26 -13.06
N ASN A 99 -11.69 8.34 -12.24
CA ASN A 99 -11.57 6.89 -12.39
C ASN A 99 -10.10 6.43 -12.44
N GLN A 100 -9.26 7.02 -11.58
CA GLN A 100 -7.82 6.77 -11.48
C GLN A 100 -7.46 6.32 -10.06
N GLY A 101 -6.49 5.43 -9.95
CA GLY A 101 -5.86 5.07 -8.69
C GLY A 101 -4.87 6.13 -8.23
N ASP A 102 -5.06 6.62 -7.01
CA ASP A 102 -4.17 7.55 -6.30
C ASP A 102 -3.62 6.85 -5.04
N ILE A 103 -2.51 7.32 -4.47
CA ILE A 103 -1.97 6.75 -3.22
C ILE A 103 -2.39 7.59 -2.03
N GLY A 104 -3.20 7.01 -1.15
CA GLY A 104 -3.54 7.54 0.16
C GLY A 104 -2.62 7.01 1.27
N PHE A 105 -2.68 7.66 2.44
CA PHE A 105 -2.15 7.06 3.66
C PHE A 105 -3.08 7.23 4.86
N ALA A 106 -2.88 6.35 5.84
CA ALA A 106 -3.45 6.42 7.17
C ALA A 106 -2.36 6.21 8.23
N GLU A 107 -2.61 6.66 9.45
CA GLU A 107 -1.71 6.46 10.58
C GLU A 107 -2.40 5.78 11.77
N SER A 108 -1.59 5.12 12.59
CA SER A 108 -2.05 4.42 13.79
C SER A 108 -0.96 4.44 14.86
N SER A 109 -1.35 4.61 16.13
CA SER A 109 -0.43 4.50 17.26
C SER A 109 -0.22 3.06 17.73
N ASP A 110 -1.15 2.16 17.42
CA ASP A 110 -1.16 0.77 17.92
C ASP A 110 -1.13 -0.30 16.81
N GLY A 111 -1.34 0.10 15.55
CA GLY A 111 -1.40 -0.78 14.39
C GLY A 111 -2.79 -1.38 14.13
N PHE A 112 -3.79 -1.00 14.91
CA PHE A 112 -5.14 -1.56 14.85
C PHE A 112 -6.22 -0.49 14.58
N HIS A 113 -6.11 0.67 15.22
CA HIS A 113 -7.02 1.79 15.02
C HIS A 113 -6.38 2.79 14.07
N TRP A 114 -7.00 2.99 12.92
CA TRP A 114 -6.44 3.75 11.82
C TRP A 114 -7.21 5.04 11.57
N HIS A 115 -6.47 6.11 11.30
CA HIS A 115 -7.03 7.39 10.90
C HIS A 115 -6.52 7.75 9.51
N TYR A 116 -7.46 7.96 8.59
CA TYR A 116 -7.15 8.46 7.27
C TYR A 116 -6.43 9.81 7.36
N GLY A 117 -5.33 9.94 6.62
CA GLY A 117 -4.54 11.17 6.53
C GLY A 117 -4.97 12.01 5.34
N LYS A 118 -4.51 11.63 4.15
CA LYS A 118 -4.80 12.28 2.85
C LYS A 118 -4.22 11.47 1.68
N ILE A 119 -4.56 11.87 0.45
CA ILE A 119 -3.80 11.52 -0.75
C ILE A 119 -2.40 12.15 -0.67
N VAL A 120 -1.37 11.33 -0.97
CA VAL A 120 0.05 11.70 -0.88
C VAL A 120 0.80 11.55 -2.18
N LEU A 121 0.24 10.82 -3.14
CA LEU A 121 0.73 10.75 -4.50
C LEU A 121 -0.45 10.66 -5.46
N ASP A 122 -0.56 11.65 -6.32
CA ASP A 122 -1.53 11.80 -7.41
C ASP A 122 -0.72 12.25 -8.62
N GLU A 123 -0.87 11.53 -9.73
CA GLU A 123 -0.13 11.73 -10.98
C GLU A 123 -1.15 11.72 -12.14
N ASP A 124 -0.73 12.12 -13.35
CA ASP A 124 -1.61 12.10 -14.53
C ASP A 124 -1.86 10.67 -15.09
N PHE A 125 -1.67 9.62 -14.28
CA PHE A 125 -1.77 8.21 -14.66
C PHE A 125 -2.12 7.35 -13.43
N HIS A 126 -2.68 6.16 -13.67
CA HIS A 126 -3.11 5.25 -12.59
C HIS A 126 -1.95 4.74 -11.73
N LEU A 127 -2.13 4.82 -10.42
CA LEU A 127 -1.24 4.31 -9.39
C LEU A 127 -1.95 3.26 -8.53
N SER A 128 -1.30 2.12 -8.28
CA SER A 128 -1.76 1.10 -7.33
C SER A 128 -0.56 0.45 -6.63
N TYR A 129 -0.78 -0.58 -5.82
CA TYR A 129 0.29 -1.37 -5.18
C TYR A 129 1.44 -0.53 -4.58
N PRO A 130 1.20 0.34 -3.58
CA PRO A 130 2.17 1.31 -3.07
C PRO A 130 3.27 0.69 -2.20
N TYR A 131 4.18 -0.08 -2.80
CA TYR A 131 5.25 -0.77 -2.09
C TYR A 131 6.19 0.23 -1.38
N ILE A 132 6.09 0.28 -0.05
CA ILE A 132 6.87 1.18 0.81
C ILE A 132 8.03 0.44 1.48
N PHE A 133 9.21 1.04 1.49
CA PHE A 133 10.36 0.51 2.22
C PHE A 133 11.27 1.62 2.74
N LYS A 134 12.09 1.28 3.74
CA LYS A 134 13.11 2.16 4.28
C LYS A 134 14.48 1.70 3.83
N TYR A 135 15.29 2.62 3.33
CA TYR A 135 16.71 2.38 3.07
C TYR A 135 17.55 3.50 3.66
N GLU A 136 18.56 3.12 4.44
CA GLU A 136 19.33 4.02 5.30
C GLU A 136 18.40 4.89 6.19
N ASN A 137 18.34 6.20 5.93
CA ASN A 137 17.56 7.15 6.70
C ASN A 137 16.29 7.64 5.97
N ASP A 138 16.07 7.17 4.74
CA ASP A 138 15.00 7.65 3.86
C ASP A 138 13.92 6.59 3.64
N TYR A 139 12.72 7.07 3.34
CA TYR A 139 11.58 6.26 2.94
C TYR A 139 11.37 6.37 1.43
N TYR A 140 11.11 5.22 0.81
CA TYR A 140 10.93 5.07 -0.62
C TYR A 140 9.62 4.36 -0.91
N LEU A 141 8.97 4.78 -1.99
CA LEU A 141 7.69 4.27 -2.46
C LEU A 141 7.86 3.86 -3.92
N ILE A 142 7.45 2.63 -4.24
CA ILE A 142 7.37 2.11 -5.61
C ILE A 142 5.91 1.73 -5.84
N PRO A 143 5.10 2.60 -6.46
CA PRO A 143 3.77 2.21 -6.90
C PRO A 143 3.86 1.37 -8.18
N GLU A 144 2.82 0.58 -8.44
CA GLU A 144 2.50 0.20 -9.80
C GLU A 144 2.20 1.47 -10.62
N SER A 145 2.82 1.57 -11.80
CA SER A 145 2.70 2.72 -12.70
C SER A 145 2.74 2.23 -14.15
N ASN A 146 1.94 1.20 -14.40
CA ASN A 146 1.93 0.41 -15.63
C ASN A 146 1.75 1.27 -16.89
N GLU A 147 0.84 2.25 -16.82
CA GLU A 147 0.47 3.13 -17.94
C GLU A 147 1.66 3.90 -18.51
N VAL A 148 2.62 4.27 -17.66
CA VAL A 148 3.84 5.01 -18.05
C VAL A 148 5.02 4.11 -18.39
N LYS A 149 4.80 2.79 -18.46
CA LYS A 149 5.78 1.78 -18.89
C LYS A 149 7.12 1.87 -18.16
N ALA A 150 7.07 2.04 -16.84
CA ALA A 150 8.24 2.18 -16.00
C ALA A 150 7.95 1.71 -14.58
N VAL A 151 9.00 1.22 -13.90
CA VAL A 151 8.98 1.10 -12.44
C VAL A 151 9.49 2.41 -11.87
N ARG A 152 8.60 3.23 -11.29
CA ARG A 152 8.94 4.54 -10.73
C ARG A 152 9.30 4.43 -9.26
N LEU A 153 10.39 5.09 -8.87
CA LEU A 153 10.81 5.22 -7.49
C LEU A 153 10.53 6.64 -7.02
N TYR A 154 9.83 6.76 -5.90
CA TYR A 154 9.60 8.01 -5.19
C TYR A 154 10.34 7.99 -3.86
N ARG A 155 10.81 9.17 -3.44
CA ARG A 155 11.44 9.36 -2.13
C ARG A 155 10.65 10.37 -1.32
N ALA A 156 10.46 10.09 -0.03
CA ALA A 156 9.85 11.03 0.89
C ALA A 156 10.76 12.27 1.07
N VAL A 157 10.22 13.45 0.79
CA VAL A 157 10.83 14.74 1.14
C VAL A 157 10.41 15.13 2.56
N GLU A 158 9.15 14.85 2.90
CA GLU A 158 8.58 15.00 4.22
C GLU A 158 7.71 13.78 4.49
N PHE A 159 8.19 12.84 5.30
CA PHE A 159 7.45 11.61 5.57
C PHE A 159 6.36 11.84 6.63
N PRO A 160 5.10 11.41 6.40
CA PRO A 160 4.60 10.58 5.28
C PRO A 160 3.97 11.35 4.11
N THR A 161 3.92 12.68 4.18
CA THR A 161 2.97 13.52 3.43
C THR A 161 3.44 14.06 2.10
N LYS A 162 4.75 14.09 1.84
CA LYS A 162 5.34 14.68 0.62
C LYS A 162 6.37 13.77 0.00
N TRP A 163 6.11 13.40 -1.25
CA TRP A 163 6.95 12.55 -2.06
C TRP A 163 7.47 13.31 -3.27
N ARG A 164 8.65 12.93 -3.75
CA ARG A 164 9.17 13.37 -5.04
C ARG A 164 9.54 12.16 -5.88
N PHE A 165 9.32 12.27 -7.18
CA PHE A 165 9.89 11.34 -8.13
C PHE A 165 11.43 11.38 -8.04
N GLU A 166 12.05 10.22 -7.82
CA GLU A 166 13.50 10.10 -7.64
C GLU A 166 14.15 9.49 -8.90
N SER A 167 13.61 8.39 -9.44
CA SER A 167 14.12 7.78 -10.67
C SER A 167 13.17 6.76 -11.31
N ARG A 168 13.50 6.30 -12.52
CA ARG A 168 12.91 5.10 -13.15
C ARG A 168 13.87 3.94 -12.94
N LEU A 169 13.48 2.92 -12.20
CA LEU A 169 14.28 1.72 -11.96
C LEU A 169 14.33 0.83 -13.22
N LEU A 170 13.19 0.71 -13.90
CA LEU A 170 13.04 0.05 -15.20
C LEU A 170 12.19 0.93 -16.12
N LYS A 171 12.31 0.72 -17.44
CA LYS A 171 11.54 1.44 -18.46
C LYS A 171 11.36 0.59 -19.72
N GLY A 172 10.32 0.89 -20.49
CA GLY A 172 10.10 0.35 -21.84
C GLY A 172 9.05 -0.75 -21.91
N GLU A 173 8.70 -1.35 -20.78
CA GLU A 173 7.67 -2.39 -20.66
C GLU A 173 6.63 -2.00 -19.61
N ARG A 174 5.52 -2.74 -19.60
CA ARG A 174 4.49 -2.65 -18.56
C ARG A 174 4.92 -3.49 -17.36
N PHE A 175 4.86 -2.89 -16.18
CA PHE A 175 5.32 -3.49 -14.93
C PHE A 175 4.24 -3.35 -13.86
N SER A 176 3.86 -4.46 -13.25
CA SER A 176 2.85 -4.54 -12.19
C SER A 176 3.40 -5.25 -10.94
N ASP A 177 2.77 -5.03 -9.78
CA ASP A 177 3.11 -5.64 -8.49
C ASP A 177 4.60 -5.52 -8.08
N ASN A 178 5.18 -4.34 -8.28
CA ASN A 178 6.61 -4.11 -8.12
C ASN A 178 7.05 -4.22 -6.64
N SER A 179 7.93 -5.18 -6.33
CA SER A 179 8.46 -5.39 -4.98
C SER A 179 9.97 -5.51 -4.98
N VAL A 180 10.65 -4.82 -4.05
CA VAL A 180 12.10 -4.92 -3.88
C VAL A 180 12.47 -5.65 -2.59
N PHE A 181 13.56 -6.40 -2.63
CA PHE A 181 14.09 -7.09 -1.46
C PHE A 181 15.61 -6.99 -1.45
N TYR A 182 16.18 -6.65 -0.29
CA TYR A 182 17.62 -6.57 -0.12
C TYR A 182 18.15 -7.82 0.59
N ASP A 183 18.98 -8.58 -0.09
CA ASP A 183 19.60 -9.79 0.44
C ASP A 183 21.07 -9.90 0.04
N ASN A 184 21.94 -10.27 0.98
CA ASN A 184 23.35 -10.55 0.73
C ASN A 184 24.06 -9.49 -0.15
N GLN A 185 23.89 -8.21 0.21
CA GLN A 185 24.45 -7.05 -0.49
C GLN A 185 23.90 -6.80 -1.91
N ARG A 186 22.74 -7.37 -2.24
CA ARG A 186 22.10 -7.19 -3.54
C ARG A 186 20.66 -6.76 -3.37
N TRP A 187 20.24 -5.88 -4.27
CA TRP A 187 18.83 -5.58 -4.49
C TRP A 187 18.26 -6.54 -5.51
N LEU A 188 17.15 -7.18 -5.13
CA LEU A 188 16.30 -7.96 -6.01
C LEU A 188 15.03 -7.14 -6.27
N LEU A 189 14.55 -7.17 -7.51
CA LEU A 189 13.28 -6.59 -7.93
C LEU A 189 12.44 -7.70 -8.54
N PHE A 190 11.22 -7.86 -8.02
CA PHE A 190 10.19 -8.75 -8.53
C PHE A 190 9.09 -7.89 -9.15
N THR A 191 8.67 -8.25 -10.36
CA THR A 191 7.68 -7.50 -11.14
C THR A 191 6.99 -8.42 -12.14
N GLU A 192 5.73 -8.14 -12.42
CA GLU A 192 4.92 -8.80 -13.44
C GLU A 192 5.04 -8.03 -14.77
N THR A 193 5.19 -8.74 -15.90
CA THR A 193 5.44 -8.13 -17.23
C THR A 193 4.40 -8.49 -18.30
N SER A 194 3.34 -9.21 -17.97
CA SER A 194 2.26 -9.61 -18.90
C SER A 194 0.95 -8.84 -18.68
N SER A 195 0.97 -7.83 -17.81
CA SER A 195 -0.13 -6.94 -17.50
C SER A 195 -0.63 -6.16 -18.72
N LYS A 196 -1.96 -6.12 -18.83
CA LYS A 196 -2.68 -5.27 -19.78
C LYS A 196 -2.98 -3.92 -19.12
N PRO A 197 -3.28 -2.85 -19.88
CA PRO A 197 -3.77 -1.61 -19.31
C PRO A 197 -5.04 -1.86 -18.49
N HIS A 198 -5.18 -1.12 -17.39
CA HIS A 198 -6.41 -1.05 -16.59
C HIS A 198 -7.53 -0.30 -17.33
#